data_AF-A0A3N5KRU9-F1
#
_entry.id   AF-A0A3N5KRU9-F1
#
_cell.length_a   1.000
_cell.length_b   1.000
_cell.length_c   1.000
_cell.angle_alpha   90.00
_cell.angle_beta   90.00
_cell.angle_gamma   90.00
#
_symmetry.space_group_name_H-M   'P 1'
#
loop_
_entity.id
_entity.type
_entity.pdbx_description
1 polymer ?
#
loop_
_entity_poly.entity_id
_entity_poly.type
_entity_poly.pdbx_seq_one_letter_code
_entity_poly.pdbx_strand_id
1 'polypeptide(L)'
;MTDGRGTPGAERLRDDARFAELYARCYRPVWEYCTRRLAADAVEDAVAETFLTVWRRLDDVPAGEDALVWIYGVAYRVIGHQWRSIARRGRLQERLRWVGPGPMVLADESTVDGDEHRLVLAALAR
;
A
#
# COMPACT_ATOMS: atom_id res chain seq x y z
N MET A 1 34.78 17.21 -20.37
CA MET A 1 33.32 17.09 -20.58
C MET A 1 32.92 15.68 -20.16
N THR A 2 32.96 15.40 -18.85
CA THR A 2 32.86 14.05 -18.29
C THR A 2 31.50 13.85 -17.62
N ASP A 3 30.70 13.04 -18.28
CA ASP A 3 29.74 12.05 -17.79
C ASP A 3 29.16 12.26 -16.37
N GLY A 4 27.95 12.81 -16.31
CA GLY A 4 27.09 12.88 -15.12
C GLY A 4 26.30 11.58 -14.85
N ARG A 5 26.84 10.41 -15.19
CA ARG A 5 26.22 9.13 -14.80
C ARG A 5 26.52 8.85 -13.33
N GLY A 6 25.64 9.32 -12.45
CA GLY A 6 25.52 8.79 -11.10
C GLY A 6 25.52 7.28 -11.16
N THR A 7 26.45 6.62 -10.46
CA THR A 7 26.59 5.17 -10.50
C THR A 7 25.29 4.53 -9.98
N PRO A 8 24.58 3.70 -10.78
CA PRO A 8 23.28 3.15 -10.38
C PRO A 8 23.32 2.31 -9.09
N GLY A 9 24.50 1.85 -8.66
CA GLY A 9 24.67 1.20 -7.36
C GLY A 9 24.55 2.16 -6.17
N ALA A 10 25.02 3.40 -6.29
CA ALA A 10 24.95 4.38 -5.21
C ALA A 10 23.54 4.93 -5.01
N GLU A 11 22.73 4.99 -6.07
CA GLU A 11 21.32 5.38 -6.01
C GLU A 11 20.49 4.35 -5.27
N ARG A 12 20.58 3.07 -5.69
CA ARG A 12 19.90 1.97 -4.99
C ARG A 12 20.26 1.89 -3.51
N LEU A 13 21.53 2.06 -3.14
CA LEU A 13 21.95 2.08 -1.74
C LEU A 13 21.33 3.23 -0.93
N ARG A 14 21.12 4.40 -1.55
CA ARG A 14 20.42 5.53 -0.90
C ARG A 14 18.93 5.23 -0.75
N ASP A 15 18.32 4.64 -1.77
CA ASP A 15 16.91 4.24 -1.75
C ASP A 15 16.66 3.17 -0.69
N ASP A 16 17.52 2.15 -0.63
CA ASP A 16 17.50 1.09 0.39
C ASP A 16 17.57 1.69 1.80
N ALA A 17 18.51 2.61 2.03
CA ALA A 17 18.68 3.27 3.33
C ALA A 17 17.47 4.14 3.69
N ARG A 18 16.95 4.93 2.73
CA ARG A 18 15.79 5.79 2.94
C ARG A 18 14.53 4.99 3.22
N PHE A 19 14.31 3.90 2.49
CA PHE A 19 13.21 2.99 2.75
C PHE A 19 13.33 2.29 4.11
N ALA A 20 14.54 1.81 4.47
CA ALA A 20 14.76 1.18 5.75
C ALA A 20 14.43 2.12 6.92
N GLU A 21 14.82 3.39 6.83
CA GLU A 21 14.46 4.42 7.82
C GLU A 21 12.94 4.63 7.90
N LEU A 22 12.28 4.79 6.76
CA LEU A 22 10.82 4.93 6.69
C LEU A 22 10.10 3.72 7.27
N TYR A 23 10.55 2.52 6.93
CA TYR A 23 9.99 1.27 7.43
C TYR A 23 10.13 1.18 8.95
N ALA A 24 11.34 1.39 9.48
CA ALA A 24 11.58 1.35 10.92
C ALA A 24 10.71 2.35 11.69
N ARG A 25 10.50 3.56 11.14
CA ARG A 25 9.68 4.61 11.78
C ARG A 25 8.17 4.34 11.67
N CYS A 26 7.70 3.86 10.52
CA CYS A 26 6.27 3.82 10.20
C CYS A 26 5.63 2.44 10.34
N TYR A 27 6.40 1.36 10.43
CA TYR A 27 5.88 -0.01 10.47
C TYR A 27 4.86 -0.23 11.58
N ARG A 28 5.23 0.08 12.84
CA ARG A 28 4.33 -0.16 13.98
C ARG A 28 3.03 0.66 13.91
N PRO A 29 3.07 1.99 13.63
CA PRO A 29 1.86 2.77 13.42
C PRO A 29 0.93 2.21 12.32
N VAL A 30 1.50 1.77 11.20
CA VAL A 30 0.73 1.19 10.08
C VAL A 30 0.14 -0.17 10.46
N TRP A 31 0.90 -1.02 11.13
CA TRP A 31 0.41 -2.29 11.66
C TRP A 31 -0.78 -2.09 12.61
N GLU A 32 -0.65 -1.17 13.57
CA GLU A 32 -1.75 -0.81 14.49
C GLU A 32 -2.97 -0.25 13.74
N TYR A 33 -2.74 0.55 12.70
CA TYR A 33 -3.81 1.06 11.86
C TYR A 33 -4.59 -0.05 11.14
N CYS A 34 -3.87 -1.04 10.59
CA CYS A 34 -4.44 -2.19 9.90
C CYS A 34 -5.18 -3.14 10.85
N THR A 35 -4.59 -3.48 12.00
CA THR A 35 -5.22 -4.35 13.01
C THR A 35 -6.55 -3.79 13.55
N ARG A 36 -6.71 -2.47 13.61
CA ARG A 36 -7.97 -1.83 14.00
C ARG A 36 -9.08 -1.96 12.94
N ARG A 37 -8.75 -2.32 11.70
CA ARG A 37 -9.65 -2.23 10.52
C ARG A 37 -9.82 -3.54 9.75
N LEU A 38 -8.99 -4.53 10.01
CA LEU A 38 -8.96 -5.81 9.31
C LEU A 38 -9.03 -6.98 10.29
N ALA A 39 -9.48 -8.14 9.80
CA ALA A 39 -9.28 -9.40 10.48
C ALA A 39 -7.79 -9.75 10.55
N ALA A 40 -7.38 -10.49 11.58
CA ALA A 40 -5.97 -10.75 11.87
C ALA A 40 -5.20 -11.40 10.71
N ASP A 41 -5.87 -12.26 9.92
CA ASP A 41 -5.31 -12.95 8.76
C ASP A 41 -5.05 -12.03 7.56
N ALA A 42 -5.73 -10.88 7.48
CA ALA A 42 -5.55 -9.91 6.40
C ALA A 42 -4.59 -8.76 6.75
N VAL A 43 -4.17 -8.63 8.01
CA VAL A 43 -3.31 -7.53 8.48
C VAL A 43 -1.94 -7.59 7.83
N GLU A 44 -1.30 -8.77 7.86
CA GLU A 44 0.06 -8.94 7.36
C GLU A 44 0.16 -8.61 5.87
N ASP A 45 -0.78 -9.15 5.07
CA ASP A 45 -0.88 -8.88 3.64
C ASP A 45 -1.06 -7.37 3.36
N ALA A 46 -1.95 -6.70 4.11
CA ALA A 46 -2.19 -5.27 3.92
C ALA A 46 -0.96 -4.43 4.27
N VAL A 47 -0.22 -4.78 5.32
CA VAL A 47 1.02 -4.09 5.71
C VAL A 47 2.10 -4.32 4.64
N ALA A 48 2.27 -5.56 4.18
CA ALA A 48 3.22 -5.89 3.12
C ALA A 48 2.93 -5.13 1.82
N GLU A 49 1.67 -5.11 1.37
CA GLU A 49 1.23 -4.41 0.16
C GLU A 49 1.40 -2.88 0.29
N THR A 50 1.17 -2.33 1.49
CA THR A 50 1.42 -0.92 1.79
C THR A 50 2.89 -0.58 1.60
N PHE A 51 3.80 -1.30 2.28
CA PHE A 51 5.23 -1.01 2.20
C PHE A 51 5.84 -1.33 0.83
N LEU A 52 5.29 -2.30 0.11
CA LEU A 52 5.66 -2.53 -1.29
C LEU A 52 5.31 -1.32 -2.18
N THR A 53 4.16 -0.69 -1.92
CA THR A 53 3.74 0.53 -2.63
C THR A 53 4.63 1.71 -2.25
N VAL A 54 4.98 1.84 -0.97
CA VAL A 54 5.97 2.85 -0.50
C VAL A 54 7.29 2.68 -1.22
N TRP A 55 7.81 1.46 -1.33
CA TRP A 55 9.05 1.17 -2.06
C TRP A 55 8.97 1.59 -3.54
N ARG A 56 7.86 1.26 -4.22
CA ARG A 56 7.67 1.60 -5.65
C ARG A 56 7.53 3.10 -5.91
N ARG A 57 7.08 3.85 -4.91
CA ARG A 57 6.83 5.30 -4.99
C ARG A 57 7.71 6.06 -4.02
N LEU A 58 8.92 5.56 -3.78
CA LEU A 58 9.79 6.07 -2.75
C LEU A 58 10.06 7.57 -2.95
N ASP A 59 10.28 8.01 -4.19
CA ASP A 59 10.49 9.42 -4.55
C ASP A 59 9.29 10.33 -4.25
N ASP A 60 8.07 9.79 -4.22
CA ASP A 60 6.86 10.53 -3.92
C ASP A 60 6.63 10.72 -2.40
N VAL A 61 7.37 9.96 -1.57
CA VAL A 61 7.17 10.00 -0.12
C VAL A 61 7.68 11.33 0.45
N PRO A 62 6.83 12.13 1.10
CA PRO A 62 7.27 13.37 1.74
C PRO A 62 8.32 13.13 2.83
N ALA A 63 9.11 14.15 3.14
CA ALA A 63 10.06 14.09 4.25
C ALA A 63 9.37 14.26 5.61
N GLY A 64 10.06 13.86 6.69
CA GLY A 64 9.62 14.14 8.05
C GLY A 64 8.34 13.41 8.47
N GLU A 65 7.47 14.12 9.19
CA GLU A 65 6.22 13.59 9.77
C GLU A 65 5.13 13.35 8.73
N ASP A 66 5.13 14.11 7.62
CA ASP A 66 4.18 13.97 6.52
C ASP A 66 4.29 12.61 5.81
N ALA A 67 5.45 11.94 5.94
CA ALA A 67 5.64 10.58 5.45
C ALA A 67 4.61 9.62 6.04
N LEU A 68 4.32 9.71 7.34
CA LEU A 68 3.39 8.79 8.00
C LEU A 68 1.95 9.03 7.52
N VAL A 69 1.57 10.30 7.35
CA VAL A 69 0.27 10.74 6.80
C VAL A 69 0.10 10.16 5.39
N TRP A 70 1.11 10.32 4.53
CA TRP A 70 1.09 9.77 3.18
C TRP A 70 0.95 8.24 3.17
N ILE A 71 1.71 7.53 4.03
CA ILE A 71 1.66 6.07 4.14
C ILE A 71 0.29 5.58 4.63
N TYR A 72 -0.37 6.30 5.53
CA TYR A 72 -1.76 5.96 5.92
C TYR A 72 -2.73 6.08 4.74
N GLY A 73 -2.54 7.05 3.85
CA GLY A 73 -3.31 7.14 2.60
C GLY A 73 -3.14 5.90 1.71
N VAL A 74 -1.90 5.39 1.62
CA VAL A 74 -1.62 4.12 0.93
C VAL A 74 -2.32 2.94 1.61
N ALA A 75 -2.16 2.79 2.93
CA ALA A 75 -2.79 1.71 3.69
C ALA A 75 -4.32 1.72 3.56
N TYR A 76 -4.95 2.90 3.58
CA TYR A 76 -6.38 3.06 3.37
C TYR A 76 -6.82 2.52 2.00
N ARG A 77 -6.07 2.82 0.93
CA ARG A 77 -6.36 2.32 -0.42
C ARG A 77 -6.20 0.81 -0.52
N VAL A 78 -5.14 0.25 0.09
CA VAL A 78 -4.90 -1.19 0.17
C VAL A 78 -6.05 -1.90 0.87
N ILE A 79 -6.47 -1.40 2.03
CA ILE A 79 -7.65 -1.93 2.76
C ILE A 79 -8.88 -1.86 1.84
N GLY A 80 -9.16 -0.72 1.21
CA GLY A 80 -10.30 -0.59 0.29
C GLY A 80 -10.26 -1.59 -0.88
N HIS A 81 -9.08 -1.91 -1.41
CA HIS A 81 -8.91 -2.92 -2.44
C HIS A 81 -9.15 -4.35 -1.91
N GLN A 82 -8.64 -4.68 -0.72
CA GLN A 82 -8.87 -5.97 -0.07
C GLN A 82 -10.35 -6.21 0.21
N TRP A 83 -11.11 -5.19 0.62
CA TRP A 83 -12.57 -5.31 0.79
C TRP A 83 -13.29 -5.58 -0.54
N ARG A 84 -12.85 -4.96 -1.66
CA ARG A 84 -13.38 -5.28 -3.01
C ARG A 84 -12.98 -6.68 -3.47
N SER A 85 -11.77 -7.12 -3.14
CA SER A 85 -11.26 -8.45 -3.48
C SER A 85 -11.98 -9.54 -2.68
N ILE A 86 -12.21 -9.32 -1.39
CA ILE A 86 -13.01 -10.19 -0.50
C ILE A 86 -14.48 -10.18 -0.90
N ALA A 87 -15.07 -9.04 -1.29
CA ALA A 87 -16.44 -9.01 -1.81
C ALA A 87 -16.57 -9.70 -3.18
N ARG A 88 -15.55 -9.64 -4.04
CA ARG A 88 -15.49 -10.40 -5.31
C ARG A 88 -15.28 -11.89 -5.04
N ARG A 89 -14.38 -12.26 -4.13
CA ARG A 89 -14.14 -13.65 -3.71
C ARG A 89 -15.29 -14.23 -2.92
N GLY A 90 -16.01 -13.44 -2.14
CA GLY A 90 -17.21 -13.82 -1.42
C GLY A 90 -18.36 -14.08 -2.38
N ARG A 91 -18.57 -13.18 -3.36
CA ARG A 91 -19.50 -13.41 -4.48
C ARG A 91 -19.08 -14.58 -5.37
N LEU A 92 -17.79 -14.75 -5.62
CA LEU A 92 -17.27 -15.90 -6.37
C LEU A 92 -17.42 -17.18 -5.57
N GLN A 93 -17.15 -17.18 -4.26
CA GLN A 93 -17.33 -18.31 -3.38
C GLN A 93 -18.81 -18.65 -3.31
N GLU A 94 -19.70 -17.69 -3.05
CA GLU A 94 -21.17 -17.80 -3.10
C GLU A 94 -21.64 -18.35 -4.45
N ARG A 95 -21.09 -17.84 -5.56
CA ARG A 95 -21.34 -18.38 -6.90
C ARG A 95 -20.75 -19.77 -7.09
N LEU A 96 -19.58 -20.11 -6.53
CA LEU A 96 -18.96 -21.44 -6.62
C LEU A 96 -19.69 -22.46 -5.74
N ARG A 97 -20.34 -22.04 -4.65
CA ARG A 97 -21.31 -22.90 -3.91
C ARG A 97 -22.52 -23.23 -4.79
N TRP A 98 -22.80 -22.40 -5.79
CA TRP A 98 -23.92 -22.53 -6.73
C TRP A 98 -23.54 -22.99 -8.16
N VAL A 99 -22.27 -22.92 -8.56
CA VAL A 99 -21.80 -23.10 -9.95
C VAL A 99 -20.45 -23.83 -9.92
N GLY A 100 -20.40 -25.03 -10.51
CA GLY A 100 -19.15 -25.72 -10.85
C GLY A 100 -18.23 -24.89 -11.77
N PRO A 101 -16.98 -25.35 -12.03
CA PRO A 101 -15.89 -24.50 -12.49
C PRO A 101 -16.08 -23.95 -13.91
N GLY A 102 -15.95 -22.62 -14.06
CA GLY A 102 -15.82 -21.93 -15.35
C GLY A 102 -14.99 -20.64 -15.19
N PRO A 103 -14.09 -20.30 -16.13
CA PRO A 103 -13.05 -19.31 -15.90
C PRO A 103 -13.57 -17.88 -16.11
N MET A 104 -13.12 -16.94 -15.28
CA MET A 104 -13.35 -15.51 -15.50
C MET A 104 -12.04 -14.73 -15.35
N VAL A 105 -11.64 -14.14 -16.48
CA VAL A 105 -10.58 -13.13 -16.65
C VAL A 105 -10.98 -11.86 -15.90
N LEU A 106 -10.05 -11.20 -15.20
CA LEU A 106 -10.28 -9.86 -14.67
C LEU A 106 -9.12 -8.92 -15.00
N ALA A 107 -9.53 -7.77 -15.52
CA ALA A 107 -8.74 -6.72 -16.13
C ALA A 107 -7.94 -5.87 -15.14
N ASP A 108 -6.90 -5.28 -15.71
CA ASP A 108 -6.02 -4.20 -15.26
C ASP A 108 -6.80 -2.98 -14.74
N GLU A 109 -6.34 -2.39 -13.64
CA GLU A 109 -6.84 -1.10 -13.17
C GLU A 109 -5.67 -0.20 -12.77
N SER A 110 -5.41 0.75 -13.66
CA SER A 110 -4.34 1.74 -13.66
C SER A 110 -4.24 2.57 -12.38
N THR A 111 -3.00 2.98 -12.11
CA THR A 111 -2.58 3.97 -11.11
C THR A 111 -3.48 5.20 -11.07
N VAL A 112 -4.13 5.43 -9.92
CA VAL A 112 -4.71 6.74 -9.58
C VAL A 112 -3.62 7.62 -8.98
N ASP A 113 -3.33 8.64 -9.75
CA ASP A 113 -2.43 9.77 -9.53
C ASP A 113 -2.89 10.68 -8.37
N GLY A 114 -1.90 11.32 -7.72
CA GLY A 114 -2.00 12.67 -7.13
C GLY A 114 -2.87 12.98 -5.89
N ASP A 115 -4.15 12.62 -5.81
CA ASP A 115 -5.09 13.70 -5.44
C ASP A 115 -5.89 13.63 -4.12
N GLU A 116 -5.34 13.12 -3.00
CA GLU A 116 -6.15 13.07 -1.75
C GLU A 116 -5.41 13.22 -0.42
N HIS A 117 -4.41 14.10 -0.36
CA HIS A 117 -3.74 14.47 0.90
C HIS A 117 -4.68 15.17 1.93
N ARG A 118 -5.97 15.38 1.63
CA ARG A 118 -6.94 16.15 2.45
C ARG A 118 -7.87 15.33 3.35
N LEU A 119 -8.05 14.03 3.12
CA LEU A 119 -8.93 13.19 3.98
C LEU A 119 -8.19 12.55 5.17
N VAL A 120 -6.86 12.62 5.17
CA VAL A 120 -6.01 11.86 6.10
C VAL A 120 -6.14 12.30 7.58
N LEU A 121 -6.67 13.49 7.88
CA LEU A 121 -6.86 13.94 9.28
C LEU A 121 -8.29 13.80 9.83
N ALA A 122 -9.31 13.66 8.98
CA ALA A 122 -10.70 13.67 9.47
C ALA A 122 -11.13 12.35 10.15
N ALA A 123 -10.44 11.24 9.90
CA ALA A 123 -10.81 9.91 10.37
C ALA A 123 -9.84 9.28 11.39
N LEU A 124 -8.80 10.00 11.83
CA LEU A 124 -7.92 9.59 12.93
C LEU A 124 -8.54 9.84 14.34
N ALA A 125 -9.84 10.17 14.42
CA ALA A 125 -10.52 10.70 15.62
C ALA A 125 -11.73 9.89 16.17
N ARG A 126 -11.83 8.56 15.95
CA ARG A 126 -12.83 7.74 16.68
C ARG A 126 -12.45 6.28 16.85
#